data_AF-A0A525I2H1-F1
#
_entry.id   AF-A0A525I2H1-F1
#
_cell.length_a   1.000
_cell.length_b   1.000
_cell.length_c   1.000
_cell.angle_alpha   90.00
_cell.angle_beta   90.00
_cell.angle_gamma   90.00
#
_symmetry.space_group_name_H-M   'P 1'
#
loop_
_entity.id
_entity.type
_entity.pdbx_description
1 polymer ?
#
loop_
_entity_poly.entity_id
_entity_poly.type
_entity_poly.pdbx_seq_one_letter_code
_entity_poly.pdbx_strand_id
1 'polypeptide(L)'
;MAESPRQKQITGRVMHEFKHGELKSGPGGKGGPVKSRRQAIAIALNEAGASKYESKADNRRNERRNERKEAASKTAQQQSEGKSHIGASPRRKRARKS
;
A
#
# COMPACT_ATOMS: atom_id res chain seq x y z
N MET A 1 7.01 -25.31 2.35
CA MET A 1 7.72 -24.11 2.83
C MET A 1 6.73 -23.28 3.62
N ALA A 2 7.08 -22.89 4.84
CA ALA A 2 6.25 -21.97 5.63
C ALA A 2 6.35 -20.56 5.04
N GLU A 3 5.27 -19.78 5.14
CA GLU A 3 5.24 -18.37 4.72
C GLU A 3 6.21 -17.54 5.55
N SER A 4 6.97 -16.66 4.90
CA SER A 4 7.87 -15.74 5.60
C SER A 4 7.08 -14.69 6.41
N PRO A 5 7.64 -14.12 7.49
CA PRO A 5 6.99 -13.04 8.24
C PRO A 5 6.59 -11.86 7.34
N ARG A 6 7.41 -11.59 6.31
CA ARG A 6 7.17 -10.54 5.33
C ARG A 6 6.00 -10.86 4.41
N GLN A 7 5.91 -12.08 3.92
CA GLN A 7 4.77 -12.55 3.13
C GLN A 7 3.47 -12.43 3.91
N LYS A 8 3.50 -12.75 5.21
CA LYS A 8 2.34 -12.57 6.11
C LYS A 8 1.94 -11.11 6.27
N GLN A 9 2.91 -10.19 6.39
CA GLN A 9 2.63 -8.75 6.48
C GLN A 9 1.96 -8.21 5.21
N ILE A 10 2.49 -8.55 4.03
CA ILE A 10 1.92 -8.13 2.74
C ILE A 10 0.51 -8.70 2.58
N THR A 11 0.35 -9.99 2.88
CA THR A 11 -0.95 -10.66 2.79
C THR A 11 -1.96 -10.04 3.75
N GLY A 12 -1.56 -9.78 4.99
CA GLY A 12 -2.39 -9.10 6.00
C GLY A 12 -2.80 -7.71 5.56
N ARG A 13 -1.88 -6.93 5.00
CA ARG A 13 -2.15 -5.60 4.45
C ARG A 13 -3.19 -5.64 3.33
N VAL A 14 -2.97 -6.46 2.30
CA VAL A 14 -3.90 -6.57 1.16
C VAL A 14 -5.29 -7.03 1.63
N MET A 15 -5.35 -7.98 2.57
CA MET A 15 -6.60 -8.44 3.15
C MET A 15 -7.30 -7.36 4.00
N HIS A 16 -6.53 -6.52 4.67
CA HIS A 16 -7.06 -5.38 5.42
C HIS A 16 -7.67 -4.33 4.48
N GLU A 17 -6.96 -3.95 3.41
CA GLU A 17 -7.47 -3.04 2.37
C GLU A 17 -8.73 -3.61 1.70
N PHE A 18 -8.78 -4.91 1.44
CA PHE A 18 -9.99 -5.57 0.91
C PHE A 18 -11.16 -5.52 1.91
N LYS A 19 -10.90 -5.76 3.20
CA LYS A 19 -11.92 -5.69 4.25
C LYS A 19 -12.58 -4.31 4.34
N HIS A 20 -11.83 -3.26 4.06
CA HIS A 20 -12.32 -1.88 4.02
C HIS A 20 -12.86 -1.43 2.65
N GLY A 21 -12.80 -2.30 1.62
CA GLY A 21 -13.27 -1.97 0.26
C GLY A 21 -12.32 -1.05 -0.52
N GLU A 22 -11.09 -0.89 -0.05
CA GLU A 22 -10.09 0.03 -0.61
C GLU A 22 -9.18 -0.65 -1.64
N LEU A 23 -9.09 -1.99 -1.60
CA LEU A 23 -8.23 -2.75 -2.51
C LEU A 23 -8.67 -2.57 -3.96
N LYS A 24 -7.74 -2.15 -4.82
CA LYS A 24 -7.96 -1.95 -6.26
C LYS A 24 -7.28 -3.03 -7.09
N SER A 25 -7.89 -3.37 -8.22
CA SER A 25 -7.30 -4.26 -9.21
C SER A 25 -6.23 -3.56 -10.05
N GLY A 26 -5.30 -4.34 -10.60
CA GLY A 26 -4.28 -3.85 -11.53
C GLY A 26 -4.84 -3.52 -12.93
N PRO A 27 -3.96 -3.10 -13.87
CA PRO A 27 -4.35 -2.71 -15.24
C PRO A 27 -5.08 -3.82 -16.03
N GLY A 28 -4.71 -5.09 -15.83
CA GLY A 28 -5.40 -6.27 -16.37
C GLY A 28 -6.72 -6.64 -15.66
N GLY A 29 -7.19 -5.76 -14.77
CA GLY A 29 -8.51 -5.75 -14.13
C GLY A 29 -9.09 -4.33 -14.01
N LYS A 30 -8.65 -3.41 -14.89
CA LYS A 30 -9.07 -2.01 -15.08
C LYS A 30 -9.38 -1.18 -13.82
N GLY A 31 -8.55 -1.29 -12.79
CA GLY A 31 -8.40 -0.27 -11.73
C GLY A 31 -9.57 -0.10 -10.75
N GLY A 32 -10.62 -0.92 -10.90
CA GLY A 32 -11.80 -0.87 -10.04
C GLY A 32 -11.57 -1.51 -8.67
N PRO A 33 -12.51 -1.30 -7.72
CA PRO A 33 -12.47 -1.98 -6.44
C PRO A 33 -12.58 -3.49 -6.62
N VAL A 34 -11.81 -4.23 -5.82
CA VAL A 34 -11.83 -5.69 -5.80
C VAL A 34 -13.11 -6.17 -5.15
N LYS A 35 -13.91 -6.95 -5.89
CA LYS A 35 -15.25 -7.35 -5.46
C LYS A 35 -15.30 -8.71 -4.76
N SER A 36 -14.30 -9.56 -4.99
CA SER A 36 -14.31 -10.93 -4.49
C SER A 36 -13.09 -11.24 -3.63
N ARG A 37 -13.33 -11.95 -2.50
CA ARG A 37 -12.26 -12.39 -1.59
C ARG A 37 -11.23 -13.26 -2.31
N ARG A 38 -11.67 -14.08 -3.27
CA ARG A 38 -10.79 -14.93 -4.07
C ARG A 38 -9.82 -14.11 -4.93
N GLN A 39 -10.29 -13.01 -5.51
CA GLN A 39 -9.43 -12.08 -6.25
C GLN A 39 -8.46 -11.35 -5.31
N ALA A 40 -8.92 -10.93 -4.14
CA ALA A 40 -8.05 -10.31 -3.14
C ALA A 40 -6.93 -11.27 -2.71
N ILE A 41 -7.24 -12.55 -2.47
CA ILE A 41 -6.23 -13.58 -2.14
C ILE A 41 -5.23 -13.74 -3.29
N ALA A 42 -5.69 -13.76 -4.54
CA ALA A 42 -4.81 -13.84 -5.69
C ALA A 42 -3.86 -12.62 -5.80
N ILE A 43 -4.35 -11.42 -5.50
CA ILE A 43 -3.51 -10.21 -5.45
C ILE A 43 -2.50 -10.32 -4.31
N ALA A 44 -2.92 -10.72 -3.12
CA ALA A 44 -2.04 -10.88 -1.97
C ALA A 44 -0.90 -11.88 -2.23
N LEU A 45 -1.20 -13.03 -2.84
CA LEU A 45 -0.19 -14.04 -3.18
C LEU A 45 0.78 -13.54 -4.25
N ASN A 46 0.29 -12.81 -5.26
CA ASN A 46 1.16 -12.21 -6.27
C ASN A 46 2.04 -11.11 -5.69
N GLU A 47 1.50 -10.28 -4.80
CA GLU A 47 2.26 -9.21 -4.17
C GLU A 47 3.32 -9.72 -3.19
N ALA A 48 3.01 -10.81 -2.49
CA ALA A 48 3.92 -11.51 -1.58
C ALA A 48 4.93 -12.42 -2.30
N GLY A 49 4.87 -12.54 -3.63
CA GLY A 49 5.73 -13.47 -4.38
C GLY A 49 5.53 -14.93 -3.98
N ALA A 50 4.31 -15.30 -3.59
CA ALA A 50 3.93 -16.65 -3.16
C ALA A 50 3.02 -17.36 -4.17
N SER A 51 2.87 -16.81 -5.39
CA SER A 51 2.02 -17.39 -6.42
C SER A 51 2.61 -18.70 -6.94
N LYS A 52 1.81 -19.76 -6.96
CA LYS A 52 2.20 -21.05 -7.54
C LYS A 52 2.25 -21.05 -9.07
N TYR A 53 1.66 -20.05 -9.70
CA TYR A 53 1.56 -19.94 -11.16
C TYR A 53 2.73 -19.16 -11.76
N GLU A 54 3.48 -18.42 -10.93
CA GLU A 54 4.65 -17.65 -11.32
C GLU A 54 5.93 -18.45 -11.06
N SER A 55 6.97 -18.20 -11.85
CA SER A 55 8.27 -18.82 -11.60
C SER A 55 8.89 -18.29 -10.29
N LYS A 56 9.83 -19.02 -9.69
CA LYS A 56 10.59 -18.53 -8.52
C LYS A 56 11.35 -17.23 -8.82
N ALA A 57 11.75 -17.01 -10.07
CA ALA A 57 12.42 -15.78 -10.47
C ALA A 57 11.44 -14.61 -10.51
N ASP A 58 10.24 -14.84 -11.06
CA ASP A 58 9.19 -13.81 -11.18
C ASP A 58 8.59 -13.47 -9.81
N ASN A 59 8.35 -14.47 -8.97
CA ASN A 59 7.95 -14.27 -7.58
C ASN A 59 8.92 -13.38 -6.81
N ARG A 60 10.24 -13.64 -6.90
CA ARG A 60 11.28 -12.80 -6.29
C ARG A 60 11.34 -11.41 -6.90
N ARG A 61 11.11 -11.28 -8.20
CA ARG A 61 11.06 -9.98 -8.88
C ARG A 61 9.86 -9.16 -8.43
N ASN A 62 8.69 -9.78 -8.32
CA ASN A 62 7.45 -9.16 -7.87
C ASN A 62 7.55 -8.70 -6.43
N GLU A 63 8.05 -9.57 -5.55
CA GLU A 63 8.33 -9.24 -4.16
C GLU A 63 9.24 -8.00 -4.09
N ARG A 64 10.42 -8.05 -4.71
CA ARG A 64 11.41 -6.94 -4.76
C ARG A 64 10.84 -5.64 -5.32
N ARG A 65 10.03 -5.72 -6.39
CA ARG A 65 9.40 -4.56 -7.01
C ARG A 65 8.41 -3.90 -6.04
N ASN A 66 7.66 -4.70 -5.31
CA ASN A 66 6.70 -4.20 -4.34
C ASN A 66 7.37 -3.64 -3.09
N GLU A 67 8.47 -4.22 -2.59
CA GLU A 67 9.22 -3.61 -1.46
C GLU A 67 9.75 -2.22 -1.84
N ARG A 68 10.28 -2.07 -3.06
CA ARG A 68 10.74 -0.77 -3.54
C ARG A 68 9.60 0.25 -3.63
N LYS A 69 8.43 -0.18 -4.11
CA LYS A 69 7.24 0.67 -4.13
C LYS A 69 6.80 1.04 -2.72
N GLU A 70 6.73 0.08 -1.78
CA GLU A 70 6.36 0.36 -0.40
C GLU A 70 7.35 1.28 0.31
N ALA A 71 8.65 1.11 0.09
CA ALA A 71 9.67 2.01 0.62
C ALA A 71 9.48 3.42 0.05
N ALA A 72 9.24 3.56 -1.25
CA ALA A 72 8.95 4.84 -1.88
C ALA A 72 7.61 5.44 -1.42
N SER A 73 6.57 4.63 -1.22
CA SER A 73 5.26 5.05 -0.72
C SER A 73 5.32 5.49 0.74
N LYS A 74 6.08 4.82 1.59
CA LYS A 74 6.36 5.26 2.97
C LYS A 74 7.04 6.63 2.96
N THR A 75 8.01 6.84 2.07
CA THR A 75 8.62 8.16 1.89
C THR A 75 7.59 9.20 1.44
N ALA A 76 6.69 8.88 0.51
CA ALA A 76 5.65 9.79 0.04
C ALA A 76 4.60 10.11 1.13
N GLN A 77 4.14 9.12 1.89
CA GLN A 77 3.21 9.28 3.01
C GLN A 77 3.83 10.09 4.15
N GLN A 78 5.08 9.76 4.55
CA GLN A 78 5.83 10.54 5.54
C GLN A 78 6.05 11.98 5.09
N GLN A 79 6.25 12.22 3.78
CA GLN A 79 6.34 13.57 3.24
C GLN A 79 5.00 14.30 3.28
N SER A 80 3.86 13.65 3.01
CA SER A 80 2.54 14.30 3.14
C SER A 80 2.14 14.56 4.59
N GLU A 81 2.45 13.64 5.49
CA GLU A 81 2.17 13.72 6.93
C GLU A 81 3.13 14.69 7.65
N GLY A 82 4.40 14.76 7.21
CA GLY A 82 5.35 15.75 7.72
C GLY A 82 5.01 17.18 7.31
N LYS A 83 4.35 17.36 6.15
CA LYS A 83 3.86 18.68 5.68
C LYS A 83 2.59 19.15 6.39
N SER A 84 1.81 18.25 6.99
CA SER A 84 0.66 18.63 7.83
C SER A 84 1.06 18.98 9.27
N HIS A 85 2.24 18.56 9.72
CA HIS A 85 2.79 18.90 11.05
C HIS A 85 3.39 20.33 11.09
N ILE A 86 4.05 20.80 10.03
CA ILE A 86 4.84 22.05 10.10
C ILE A 86 4.03 23.22 9.53
N GLY A 87 3.30 23.94 10.39
CA GLY A 87 3.17 25.39 10.23
C GLY A 87 1.78 26.02 10.04
N ALA A 88 0.74 25.57 10.76
CA ALA A 88 -0.36 26.47 11.10
C ALA A 88 0.12 27.52 12.12
N SER A 89 0.77 28.59 11.65
CA SER A 89 1.15 29.72 12.51
C SER A 89 -0.09 30.59 12.79
N PRO A 90 -0.46 30.85 14.06
CA PRO A 90 -1.69 31.57 14.37
C PRO A 90 -1.54 33.03 13.94
N ARG A 91 -2.44 33.47 13.05
CA ARG A 91 -2.58 34.88 12.66
C ARG A 91 -2.85 35.73 13.92
N ARG A 92 -1.81 36.37 14.47
CA ARG A 92 -1.97 37.43 15.48
C ARG A 92 -2.79 38.55 14.86
N LYS A 93 -4.09 38.61 15.17
CA LYS A 93 -4.90 39.82 14.98
C LYS A 93 -4.31 40.91 15.88
N ARG A 94 -3.44 41.76 15.35
CA ARG A 94 -3.09 43.02 16.01
C ARG A 94 -4.23 44.00 15.76
N ALA A 95 -4.84 44.39 16.87
CA ALA A 95 -5.92 45.35 16.96
C ALA A 95 -5.55 46.67 16.26
N ARG A 96 -6.51 47.23 15.54
CA ARG A 96 -6.54 48.64 15.14
C ARG A 96 -6.59 49.47 16.43
N LYS A 97 -5.61 50.33 16.66
CA LYS A 97 -5.69 51.41 17.64
C LYS A 97 -5.75 52.72 16.86
N SER A 98 -6.67 53.59 17.32
CA SER A 98 -7.03 54.90 16.76
C SER A 98 -5.85 55.86 16.64
#